data_AF-A0A7S3N7H9-F1
#
_entry.id   AF-A0A7S3N7H9-F1
#
_cell.length_a   1.000
_cell.length_b   1.000
_cell.length_c   1.000
_cell.angle_alpha   90.00
_cell.angle_beta   90.00
_cell.angle_gamma   90.00
#
_symmetry.space_group_name_H-M   'P 1'
#
loop_
_entity.id
_entity.type
_entity.pdbx_description
1 polymer ?
#
loop_
_entity_poly.entity_id
_entity_poly.type
_entity_poly.pdbx_seq_one_letter_code
_entity_poly.pdbx_strand_id
1 'polypeptide(L)'
;KMKTSLPIVILCLVAFSLIPQASAWLSTGHLSTATVAYNELKKNQPNILSKAEAILAPLSKFFMEPMYPFIAAAEWPDDIKGQGWKSFNPLHFQDSPIIDPDFEGTI
;
A
#
# COMPACT_ATOMS: atom_id res chain seq x y z
N LYS A 1 42.88 -11.28 -8.05
CA LYS A 1 42.11 -10.75 -6.90
C LYS A 1 41.69 -9.32 -7.23
N MET A 2 40.41 -9.08 -7.59
CA MET A 2 39.90 -7.72 -7.78
C MET A 2 39.99 -6.96 -6.44
N LYS A 3 40.69 -5.83 -6.43
CA LYS A 3 40.66 -4.88 -5.31
C LYS A 3 39.53 -3.90 -5.63
N THR A 4 38.34 -4.11 -5.07
CA THR A 4 37.28 -3.11 -5.13
C THR A 4 37.75 -1.87 -4.35
N SER A 5 37.78 -0.71 -4.98
CA SER A 5 38.19 0.52 -4.32
C SER A 5 37.01 1.10 -3.54
N LEU A 6 37.26 1.45 -2.27
CA LEU A 6 36.31 2.12 -1.39
C LEU A 6 35.51 3.27 -2.04
N PRO A 7 36.10 4.16 -2.88
CA PRO A 7 35.33 5.20 -3.55
C PRO A 7 34.26 4.68 -4.51
N ILE A 8 34.48 3.54 -5.18
CA ILE A 8 33.48 2.93 -6.06
C ILE A 8 32.29 2.43 -5.24
N VAL A 9 32.55 1.85 -4.05
CA VAL A 9 31.48 1.38 -3.15
C VAL A 9 30.63 2.55 -2.65
N ILE A 10 31.26 3.66 -2.24
CA ILE A 10 30.56 4.87 -1.78
C ILE A 10 29.73 5.48 -2.90
N LEU A 11 30.28 5.58 -4.12
CA LEU A 11 29.56 6.09 -5.28
C LEU A 11 28.32 5.24 -5.61
N CYS A 12 28.43 3.92 -5.55
CA CYS A 12 27.30 3.02 -5.76
C CYS A 12 26.20 3.17 -4.68
N LEU A 13 26.58 3.36 -3.41
CA LEU A 13 25.61 3.56 -2.32
C LEU A 13 24.85 4.88 -2.45
N VAL A 14 25.54 5.96 -2.82
CA VAL A 14 24.92 7.27 -3.07
C VAL A 14 24.01 7.22 -4.31
N ALA A 15 24.42 6.52 -5.37
CA ALA A 15 23.57 6.32 -6.54
C ALA A 15 22.30 5.51 -6.20
N PHE A 16 22.41 4.51 -5.32
CA PHE A 16 21.27 3.69 -4.90
C PHE A 16 20.28 4.47 -4.01
N SER A 17 20.73 5.43 -3.20
CA SER A 17 19.85 6.26 -2.37
C SER A 17 19.11 7.35 -3.16
N LEU A 18 19.50 7.61 -4.41
CA LEU A 18 18.84 8.56 -5.31
C LEU A 18 17.75 7.90 -6.17
N ILE A 19 17.64 6.57 -6.15
CA ILE A 19 16.54 5.85 -6.80
C ILE A 19 15.28 6.15 -5.98
N PRO A 20 14.19 6.66 -6.59
CA PRO A 20 12.92 6.81 -5.90
C PRO A 20 12.55 5.46 -5.30
N GLN A 21 12.48 5.38 -3.97
CA GLN A 21 12.01 4.18 -3.31
C GLN A 21 10.59 3.95 -3.82
N ALA A 22 10.34 2.79 -4.45
CA ALA A 22 8.99 2.36 -4.76
C ALA A 22 8.29 2.13 -3.43
N SER A 23 7.66 3.18 -2.91
CA SER A 23 6.78 3.05 -1.77
C SER A 23 5.56 2.33 -2.30
N ALA A 24 5.55 1.00 -2.14
CA ALA A 24 4.27 0.35 -1.93
C ALA A 24 3.54 1.17 -0.86
N TRP A 25 2.22 1.30 -0.99
CA TRP A 25 1.41 1.83 0.09
C TRP A 25 1.50 0.79 1.20
N LEU A 26 2.57 0.83 2.00
CA LEU A 26 2.65 0.11 3.25
C LEU A 26 1.60 0.71 4.19
N SER A 27 1.54 0.27 5.44
CA SER A 27 0.64 0.81 6.47
C SER A 27 0.42 2.33 6.38
N THR A 28 1.50 3.12 6.38
CA THR A 28 1.43 4.59 6.30
C THR A 28 0.67 5.10 5.07
N GLY A 29 0.82 4.45 3.92
CA GLY A 29 0.16 4.85 2.68
C GLY A 29 -1.35 4.59 2.69
N HIS A 30 -1.77 3.42 3.17
CA HIS A 30 -3.17 3.06 3.34
C HIS A 30 -3.87 4.02 4.31
N LEU A 31 -3.27 4.22 5.49
CA LEU A 31 -3.83 5.07 6.54
C LEU A 31 -3.89 6.53 6.10
N SER A 32 -2.86 7.03 5.40
CA SER A 32 -2.86 8.41 4.89
C SER A 32 -3.97 8.64 3.88
N THR A 33 -4.13 7.72 2.92
CA THR A 33 -5.19 7.79 1.90
C THR A 33 -6.57 7.73 2.53
N ALA A 34 -6.79 6.80 3.47
CA ALA A 34 -8.04 6.67 4.20
C ALA A 34 -8.34 7.89 5.08
N THR A 35 -7.32 8.52 5.67
CA THR A 35 -7.47 9.75 6.47
C THR A 35 -7.92 10.92 5.59
N VAL A 36 -7.37 11.07 4.38
CA VAL A 36 -7.83 12.10 3.43
C VAL A 36 -9.30 11.87 3.06
N ALA A 37 -9.66 10.63 2.69
CA ALA A 37 -11.04 10.29 2.37
C ALA A 37 -12.00 10.52 3.55
N TYR A 38 -11.58 10.15 4.76
CA TYR A 38 -12.33 10.40 6.00
C TYR A 38 -12.60 11.89 6.19
N ASN A 39 -11.58 12.74 6.05
CA ASN A 39 -11.72 14.19 6.23
C ASN A 39 -12.64 14.82 5.18
N GLU A 40 -12.53 14.40 3.92
CA GLU A 40 -13.43 14.85 2.85
C GLU A 40 -14.88 14.41 3.09
N LEU A 41 -15.11 13.17 3.52
CA LEU A 41 -16.45 12.69 3.86
C LEU A 41 -17.00 13.40 5.10
N LYS A 42 -16.19 13.61 6.13
CA LYS A 42 -16.59 14.33 7.35
C LYS A 42 -17.05 15.74 7.03
N LYS A 43 -16.35 16.42 6.12
CA LYS A 43 -16.66 17.80 5.72
C LYS A 43 -17.88 17.87 4.80
N ASN A 44 -17.95 17.01 3.79
CA ASN A 44 -18.89 17.18 2.68
C ASN A 44 -20.07 16.20 2.71
N GLN A 45 -19.93 15.03 3.35
CA GLN A 45 -20.91 13.93 3.33
C GLN A 45 -20.95 13.17 4.68
N PRO A 46 -21.20 13.85 5.82
CA PRO A 46 -21.08 13.25 7.15
C PRO A 46 -22.05 12.08 7.39
N ASN A 47 -23.20 12.06 6.71
CA ASN A 47 -24.15 10.95 6.74
C ASN A 47 -23.59 9.67 6.07
N ILE A 48 -22.79 9.80 5.01
CA ILE A 48 -22.13 8.67 4.36
C ILE A 48 -21.00 8.14 5.26
N LEU A 49 -20.21 9.05 5.84
CA LEU A 49 -19.19 8.66 6.81
C LEU A 49 -19.80 7.88 7.98
N SER A 50 -20.89 8.39 8.57
CA SER A 50 -21.57 7.73 9.68
C SER A 50 -22.08 6.32 9.32
N LYS A 51 -22.57 6.12 8.09
CA LYS A 51 -22.97 4.79 7.60
C LYS A 51 -21.77 3.85 7.47
N ALA A 52 -20.67 4.33 6.90
CA ALA A 52 -19.46 3.53 6.75
C ALA A 52 -18.88 3.12 8.13
N GLU A 53 -18.79 4.07 9.06
CA GLU A 53 -18.37 3.80 10.44
C GLU A 53 -19.29 2.79 11.13
N ALA A 54 -20.61 2.89 10.96
CA ALA A 54 -21.57 1.94 11.54
C ALA A 54 -21.42 0.52 11.00
N ILE A 55 -21.11 0.37 9.70
CA ILE A 55 -20.84 -0.93 9.07
C ILE A 55 -19.54 -1.54 9.61
N LEU A 56 -18.52 -0.71 9.81
CA LEU A 56 -17.17 -1.16 10.18
C LEU A 56 -16.99 -1.34 11.70
N ALA A 57 -17.76 -0.65 12.53
CA ALA A 57 -17.62 -0.68 13.99
C ALA A 57 -17.66 -2.10 14.62
N PRO A 58 -18.55 -3.03 14.19
CA PRO A 58 -18.53 -4.41 14.72
C PRO A 58 -17.25 -5.19 14.35
N LEU A 59 -16.54 -4.75 13.32
CA LEU A 59 -15.32 -5.38 12.81
C LEU A 59 -14.05 -4.79 13.47
N SER A 60 -14.14 -3.66 14.17
CA SER A 60 -12.99 -2.98 14.79
C SER A 60 -12.14 -3.84 15.71
N LYS A 61 -12.73 -4.89 16.30
CA LYS A 61 -12.00 -5.87 17.14
C LYS A 61 -10.98 -6.72 16.36
N PHE A 62 -11.06 -6.73 15.03
CA PHE A 62 -10.16 -7.46 14.15
C PHE A 62 -9.08 -6.58 13.53
N PHE A 63 -9.13 -5.25 13.76
CA PHE A 63 -8.13 -4.31 13.27
C PHE A 63 -7.04 -4.14 14.32
N MET A 64 -5.81 -3.83 13.90
CA MET A 64 -4.73 -3.53 14.84
C MET A 64 -5.01 -2.26 15.66
N GLU A 65 -5.68 -1.27 15.08
CA GLU A 65 -6.09 -0.02 15.73
C GLU A 65 -7.62 0.11 15.74
N PRO A 66 -8.31 -0.05 16.89
CA PRO A 66 -9.77 -0.07 16.93
C PRO A 66 -10.41 1.33 16.83
N MET A 67 -9.61 2.40 16.94
CA MET A 67 -10.09 3.78 16.80
C MET A 67 -10.24 4.15 15.32
N TYR A 68 -11.31 4.87 14.98
CA TYR A 68 -11.66 5.25 13.60
C TYR A 68 -11.81 4.04 12.66
N PRO A 69 -12.87 3.23 12.83
CA PRO A 69 -13.12 2.02 12.02
C PRO A 69 -12.94 2.23 10.51
N PHE A 70 -13.37 3.38 9.98
CA PHE A 70 -13.17 3.73 8.57
C PHE A 70 -11.70 3.76 8.14
N ILE A 71 -10.83 4.37 8.96
CA ILE A 71 -9.40 4.52 8.66
C ILE A 71 -8.69 3.18 8.89
N ALA A 72 -8.96 2.55 10.03
CA ALA A 72 -8.32 1.29 10.42
C ALA A 72 -8.61 0.13 9.46
N ALA A 73 -9.82 0.10 8.87
CA ALA A 73 -10.18 -0.92 7.90
C ALA A 73 -9.34 -0.89 6.61
N ALA A 74 -8.61 0.20 6.33
CA ALA A 74 -7.80 0.33 5.12
C ALA A 74 -6.63 -0.66 5.04
N GLU A 75 -6.15 -1.16 6.18
CA GLU A 75 -5.06 -2.15 6.26
C GLU A 75 -5.56 -3.59 6.37
N TRP A 76 -6.85 -3.79 6.69
CA TRP A 76 -7.38 -5.11 6.98
C TRP A 76 -7.15 -6.15 5.86
N PRO A 77 -7.24 -5.81 4.56
CA PRO A 77 -6.86 -6.73 3.48
C PRO A 77 -5.39 -7.21 3.52
N ASP A 78 -4.48 -6.34 3.97
CA ASP A 78 -3.07 -6.64 4.15
C ASP A 78 -2.81 -7.51 5.38
N ASP A 79 -3.59 -7.32 6.45
CA ASP A 79 -3.54 -8.15 7.65
C ASP A 79 -4.00 -9.58 7.38
N ILE A 80 -5.15 -9.76 6.73
CA ILE A 80 -5.71 -11.10 6.49
C ILE A 80 -4.84 -11.94 5.54
N LYS A 81 -4.22 -11.33 4.51
CA LYS A 81 -3.23 -12.03 3.68
C LYS A 81 -1.97 -12.38 4.49
N GLY A 82 -1.60 -11.55 5.46
CA GLY A 82 -0.56 -11.83 6.44
C GLY A 82 -0.88 -13.04 7.32
N GLN A 83 -2.14 -13.20 7.71
CA GLN A 83 -2.66 -14.30 8.55
C GLN A 83 -2.90 -15.62 7.79
N GLY A 84 -2.49 -15.73 6.53
CA GLY A 84 -2.54 -16.96 5.75
C GLY A 84 -3.65 -17.02 4.69
N TRP A 85 -4.46 -15.98 4.55
CA TRP A 85 -5.51 -15.91 3.51
C TRP A 85 -4.91 -15.45 2.18
N LYS A 86 -4.00 -16.26 1.63
CA LYS A 86 -3.20 -15.90 0.44
C LYS A 86 -4.03 -15.72 -0.83
N SER A 87 -5.29 -16.17 -0.86
CA SER A 87 -6.23 -15.90 -1.95
C SER A 87 -6.51 -14.41 -2.16
N PHE A 88 -6.22 -13.55 -1.18
CA PHE A 88 -6.35 -12.09 -1.32
C PHE A 88 -5.14 -11.43 -2.01
N ASN A 89 -4.00 -12.12 -2.14
CA ASN A 89 -2.81 -11.54 -2.75
C ASN A 89 -3.07 -10.97 -4.16
N PRO A 90 -3.71 -11.70 -5.10
CA PRO A 90 -3.92 -11.20 -6.46
C PRO A 90 -4.86 -10.00 -6.55
N LEU A 91 -5.55 -9.63 -5.47
CA LEU A 91 -6.43 -8.45 -5.43
C LEU A 91 -5.68 -7.14 -5.16
N HIS A 92 -4.40 -7.21 -4.76
CA HIS A 92 -3.61 -6.05 -4.37
C HIS A 92 -2.75 -5.47 -5.50
N PHE A 93 -2.64 -6.18 -6.61
CA PHE A 93 -1.82 -5.77 -7.74
C PHE A 93 -2.42 -6.32 -9.04
N GLN A 94 -2.10 -5.65 -10.15
CA GLN A 94 -2.34 -6.16 -11.48
C GLN A 94 -0.98 -6.31 -12.17
N ASP A 95 -0.65 -7.55 -12.52
CA ASP A 95 0.54 -7.82 -13.32
C ASP A 95 0.33 -7.29 -14.74
N SER A 96 1.12 -6.30 -15.11
CA SER A 96 1.12 -5.75 -16.47
C SER A 96 2.28 -6.36 -17.24
N PRO A 97 2.06 -6.90 -18.45
CA PRO A 97 3.15 -7.46 -19.25
C PRO A 97 4.14 -6.35 -19.62
N ILE A 98 5.43 -6.65 -19.52
CA ILE A 98 6.47 -5.82 -20.12
C ILE A 98 6.56 -6.23 -21.59
N ILE A 99 6.17 -5.32 -22.48
CA ILE A 99 6.28 -5.52 -23.92
C ILE A 99 7.69 -5.10 -24.32
N ASP A 100 8.46 -6.04 -24.86
CA ASP A 100 9.77 -5.73 -25.45
C ASP A 100 9.56 -4.76 -26.63
N PRO A 101 10.40 -3.72 -26.80
CA PRO A 101 10.37 -2.86 -27.98
C PRO A 101 10.31 -3.63 -29.32
N ASP A 102 10.89 -4.83 -29.38
CA ASP A 102 10.95 -5.66 -30.59
C ASP A 102 9.81 -6.71 -30.66
N PHE A 103 8.80 -6.64 -29.79
CA PHE A 103 7.67 -7.58 -29.79
C PHE A 103 6.67 -7.30 -30.94
N GLU A 104 6.59 -8.21 -31.92
CA GLU A 104 5.69 -8.10 -33.08
C GLU A 104 4.35 -8.86 -32.92
N GLY A 105 4.07 -9.43 -31.74
CA GLY A 105 2.84 -10.20 -31.49
C GLY A 105 1.63 -9.37 -31.06
N THR A 106 0.47 -10.01 -30.97
CA THR A 106 -0.72 -9.46 -30.26
C THR A 106 -0.75 -9.91 -28.81
N ILE A 107 -1.16 -9.00 -27.92
CA ILE A 107 -1.36 -9.22 -26.48
C ILE A 107 -2.79 -9.69 -26.22
#